data_AF-A0A8S0GTN5-F1
#
_entry.id   AF-A0A8S0GTN5-F1
#
_cell.length_a   1.000
_cell.length_b   1.000
_cell.length_c   1.000
_cell.angle_alpha   90.00
_cell.angle_beta   90.00
_cell.angle_gamma   90.00
#
_symmetry.space_group_name_H-M   'P 1'
#
loop_
_entity.id
_entity.type
_entity.pdbx_description
1 polymer ?
#
loop_
_entity_poly.entity_id
_entity_poly.type
_entity_poly.pdbx_seq_one_letter_code
_entity_poly.pdbx_strand_id
1 'polypeptide(L)'
;MLPYFLGCPSWSENAWREYLYPEDARPNDFLGLYCQVFNAVEGNTTFYARPAPGTVQRWAEIMPEHFRFTAKFPATSVTAATCASS
;
A
#
# COMPACT_ATOMS: atom_id res chain seq x y z
N MET A 1 -5.30 -18.74 -7.73
CA MET A 1 -5.05 -17.30 -7.92
C MET A 1 -4.28 -17.12 -9.21
N LEU A 2 -4.64 -16.15 -10.05
CA LEU A 2 -3.90 -15.88 -11.30
C LEU A 2 -2.50 -15.33 -10.95
N PRO A 3 -1.47 -15.54 -11.79
CA PRO A 3 -0.07 -15.21 -11.46
C PRO A 3 0.25 -13.71 -11.57
N TYR A 4 -0.75 -12.83 -11.46
CA TYR A 4 -0.63 -11.40 -11.71
C TYR A 4 -0.91 -10.58 -10.46
N PHE A 5 -0.11 -9.54 -10.27
CA PHE A 5 -0.32 -8.51 -9.27
C PHE A 5 -0.82 -7.25 -9.97
N LEU A 6 -2.03 -6.83 -9.63
CA LEU A 6 -2.71 -5.65 -10.18
C LEU A 6 -2.86 -4.61 -9.08
N GLY A 7 -2.51 -3.37 -9.42
CA GLY A 7 -2.52 -2.26 -8.50
C GLY A 7 -2.21 -0.93 -9.15
N CYS A 8 -2.27 0.11 -8.33
CA CYS A 8 -2.09 1.51 -8.68
C CYS A 8 -0.87 2.11 -7.94
N PRO A 9 -0.37 3.28 -8.40
CA PRO A 9 0.72 4.03 -7.77
C PRO A 9 0.41 4.67 -6.40
N SER A 10 -0.82 4.49 -5.91
CA SER A 10 -1.29 4.97 -4.61
C SER A 10 -2.61 4.27 -4.27
N TRP A 11 -2.97 4.24 -2.99
CA TRP A 11 -4.31 3.89 -2.52
C TRP A 11 -5.05 5.12 -1.94
N SER A 12 -4.36 6.24 -1.74
CA SER A 12 -4.90 7.42 -1.05
C SER A 12 -5.45 8.47 -2.03
N GLU A 13 -6.24 8.05 -3.01
CA GLU A 13 -6.81 8.95 -4.03
C GLU A 13 -8.26 9.31 -3.69
N ASN A 14 -8.55 10.60 -3.50
CA ASN A 14 -9.90 11.06 -3.14
C ASN A 14 -10.86 10.98 -4.32
N ALA A 15 -10.36 11.05 -5.56
CA ALA A 15 -11.19 10.92 -6.76
C ALA A 15 -11.88 9.55 -6.88
N TRP A 16 -11.50 8.57 -6.06
CA TRP A 16 -12.09 7.24 -6.06
C TRP A 16 -13.29 7.07 -5.13
N ARG A 17 -13.65 8.12 -4.37
CA ARG A 17 -14.94 8.17 -3.67
C ARG A 17 -16.09 7.98 -4.65
N GLU A 18 -17.14 7.31 -4.19
CA GLU A 18 -18.33 6.92 -4.97
C GLU A 18 -18.09 5.84 -6.04
N TYR A 19 -16.84 5.49 -6.35
CA TYR A 19 -16.49 4.44 -7.32
C TYR A 19 -15.85 3.22 -6.65
N LEU A 20 -14.69 3.42 -6.00
CA LEU A 20 -13.95 2.36 -5.29
C LEU A 20 -14.20 2.43 -3.78
N TYR A 21 -14.42 3.63 -3.26
CA TYR A 21 -14.65 3.89 -1.84
C TYR A 21 -16.07 4.44 -1.62
N PRO A 22 -16.74 4.10 -0.50
CA PRO A 22 -17.94 4.81 -0.07
C PRO A 22 -17.72 6.32 0.00
N GLU A 23 -18.77 7.10 -0.25
CA GLU A 23 -18.73 8.57 -0.22
C GLU A 23 -18.18 9.10 1.12
N ASP A 24 -18.61 8.49 2.23
CA ASP A 24 -18.27 8.83 3.61
C ASP A 24 -17.00 8.16 4.14
N ALA A 25 -16.26 7.40 3.31
CA ALA A 25 -15.09 6.65 3.74
C ALA A 25 -14.00 7.59 4.31
N ARG A 26 -13.44 7.24 5.46
CA ARG A 26 -12.35 8.05 6.04
C ARG A 26 -11.01 7.65 5.41
N PRO A 27 -10.03 8.57 5.33
CA PRO A 27 -8.72 8.24 4.75
C PRO A 27 -8.03 7.01 5.35
N ASN A 28 -8.24 6.75 6.64
CA ASN A 28 -7.69 5.57 7.32
C ASN A 28 -8.33 4.24 6.87
N ASP A 29 -9.52 4.29 6.28
CA ASP A 29 -10.26 3.12 5.80
C ASP A 29 -9.86 2.76 4.35
N PHE A 30 -9.25 3.69 3.61
CA PHE A 30 -8.91 3.53 2.19
C PHE A 30 -8.03 2.33 1.89
N LEU A 31 -7.00 2.08 2.71
CA LEU A 31 -6.11 0.95 2.49
C LEU A 31 -6.87 -0.39 2.58
N GLY A 32 -7.73 -0.53 3.57
CA GLY A 32 -8.54 -1.74 3.76
C GLY A 32 -9.54 -1.93 2.63
N LEU A 33 -10.18 -0.85 2.16
CA LEU A 33 -11.09 -0.88 1.00
C LEU A 33 -10.34 -1.24 -0.29
N TYR A 34 -9.17 -0.66 -0.50
CA TYR A 34 -8.33 -0.91 -1.66
C TYR A 34 -7.89 -2.39 -1.76
N CYS A 35 -7.50 -2.99 -0.64
CA CYS A 35 -7.10 -4.41 -0.56
C CYS A 35 -8.23 -5.39 -0.87
N GLN A 36 -9.49 -4.96 -0.91
CA GLN A 36 -10.62 -5.82 -1.30
C GLN A 36 -10.71 -5.99 -2.82
N VAL A 37 -10.12 -5.07 -3.59
CA VAL A 37 -10.23 -5.03 -5.06
C VAL A 37 -8.89 -5.37 -5.72
N PHE A 38 -7.79 -4.89 -5.16
CA PHE A 38 -6.44 -5.08 -5.68
C PHE A 38 -5.61 -5.98 -4.76
N ASN A 39 -4.61 -6.64 -5.36
CA ASN A 39 -3.67 -7.49 -4.63
C ASN A 39 -2.25 -6.90 -4.56
N ALA A 40 -2.04 -5.71 -5.13
CA ALA A 40 -0.80 -4.97 -4.97
C ALA A 40 -1.00 -3.46 -4.97
N VAL A 41 -0.01 -2.74 -4.46
CA VAL A 41 0.09 -1.30 -4.59
C VAL A 41 1.54 -0.88 -4.74
N GLU A 42 1.78 0.09 -5.61
CA GLU A 42 3.08 0.75 -5.70
C GLU A 42 3.04 1.97 -4.78
N GLY A 43 3.79 1.93 -3.68
CA GLY A 43 3.88 3.04 -2.74
C GLY A 43 4.82 4.13 -3.27
N ASN A 44 4.27 5.19 -3.86
CA ASN A 44 5.04 6.40 -4.21
C ASN A 44 5.29 7.34 -3.02
N THR A 45 4.70 7.06 -1.86
CA THR A 45 4.89 7.87 -0.65
C THR A 45 6.34 7.82 -0.13
N THR A 46 7.10 6.75 -0.38
CA THR A 46 8.54 6.67 -0.04
C THR A 46 9.42 7.63 -0.85
N PHE A 47 8.91 8.21 -1.94
CA PHE A 47 9.63 9.20 -2.73
C PHE A 47 9.67 10.58 -2.04
N TYR A 48 8.68 10.90 -1.19
CA TYR A 48 8.53 12.22 -0.57
C TYR A 48 8.91 12.24 0.92
N ALA A 49 8.68 11.15 1.65
CA ALA A 49 9.11 11.00 3.03
C ALA A 49 9.27 9.53 3.42
N ARG A 50 10.28 9.21 4.23
CA ARG A 50 10.41 7.89 4.84
C ARG A 50 9.30 7.74 5.89
N PRO A 51 8.33 6.83 5.73
CA PRO A 51 7.28 6.65 6.73
C PRO A 51 7.89 6.19 8.06
N ALA A 52 7.28 6.61 9.18
CA ALA A 52 7.69 6.13 10.49
C ALA A 52 7.45 4.61 10.59
N PRO A 53 8.28 3.85 11.35
CA PRO A 53 8.11 2.41 11.50
C PRO A 53 6.70 2.00 11.94
N GLY A 54 6.08 2.75 12.86
CA GLY A 54 4.72 2.48 13.33
C GLY A 54 3.65 2.65 12.23
N THR A 55 3.88 3.53 11.25
CA THR A 55 3.00 3.68 10.09
C THR A 55 3.07 2.45 9.19
N VAL A 56 4.29 1.96 8.92
CA VAL A 56 4.50 0.75 8.11
C VAL A 56 3.90 -0.48 8.80
N GLN A 57 4.08 -0.60 10.11
CA GLN A 57 3.48 -1.67 10.90
C GLN A 57 1.95 -1.67 10.79
N ARG A 58 1.32 -0.50 10.94
CA ARG A 58 -0.13 -0.38 10.78
C ARG A 58 -0.60 -0.77 9.38
N TRP A 59 0.15 -0.45 8.34
CA TRP A 59 -0.20 -0.90 6.98
C TRP A 59 -0.11 -2.41 6.85
N ALA A 60 0.93 -3.02 7.41
CA ALA A 60 1.10 -4.47 7.42
C ALA A 60 -0.03 -5.20 8.18
N GLU A 61 -0.57 -4.59 9.24
CA GLU A 61 -1.73 -5.13 9.98
C GLU A 61 -3.04 -5.08 9.18
N ILE A 62 -3.17 -4.13 8.24
CA ILE A 62 -4.36 -3.96 7.41
C ILE A 62 -4.27 -4.81 6.12
N MET A 63 -3.07 -4.90 5.53
CA MET A 63 -2.86 -5.62 4.28
C MET A 63 -2.95 -7.14 4.49
N PRO A 64 -3.73 -7.86 3.68
CA PRO A 64 -3.74 -9.32 3.71
C PRO A 64 -2.35 -9.92 3.40
N GLU A 65 -2.06 -11.12 3.90
CA GLU A 65 -0.76 -11.81 3.72
C GLU A 65 -0.34 -11.98 2.24
N HIS A 66 -1.33 -12.15 1.35
CA HIS A 66 -1.08 -12.32 -0.08
C HIS A 66 -0.90 -10.99 -0.84
N PHE A 67 -1.16 -9.86 -0.17
CA PHE A 67 -1.02 -8.54 -0.77
C PHE A 67 0.46 -8.18 -0.94
N ARG A 68 0.79 -7.41 -1.98
CA ARG A 68 2.16 -7.00 -2.27
C ARG A 68 2.30 -5.49 -2.30
N PHE A 69 3.23 -5.00 -1.48
CA PHE A 69 3.60 -3.60 -1.44
C PHE A 69 4.93 -3.39 -2.18
N THR A 70 4.92 -2.55 -3.20
CA THR A 70 6.11 -2.21 -3.98
C THR A 70 6.54 -0.79 -3.68
N ALA A 71 7.58 -0.61 -2.88
CA ALA A 71 8.13 0.71 -2.60
C ALA A 71 9.03 1.17 -3.74
N LYS A 72 8.81 2.38 -4.26
CA LYS A 72 9.81 3.04 -5.10
C LYS A 72 10.82 3.75 -4.19
N PHE A 73 12.10 3.39 -4.33
CA PHE A 73 13.20 4.04 -3.63
C PHE A 73 13.97 4.95 -4.60
N PRO A 74 14.34 6.18 -4.20
CA PRO A 74 15.31 6.95 -4.96
C PRO A 74 16.64 6.19 -5.00
N ALA A 75 17.33 6.21 -6.15
CA ALA A 75 18.51 5.38 -6.45
C ALA A 75 19.71 5.53 -5.48
N THR A 76 19.65 6.46 -4.53
CA THR A 76 20.75 6.80 -3.62
C THR A 76 20.65 6.15 -2.23
N SER A 77 19.56 5.45 -1.89
CA SER A 77 19.43 4.83 -0.57
C SER A 77 18.61 3.53 -0.60
N VAL A 78 19.28 2.42 -0.91
CA VAL A 78 18.78 1.06 -0.65
C VAL A 78 19.64 0.44 0.46
N THR A 79 19.04 0.28 1.64
CA THR A 79 19.39 -0.84 2.52
C THR A 79 18.18 -1.76 2.44
N ALA A 80 18.33 -2.87 1.71
CA ALA A 80 17.31 -3.88 1.57
C ALA A 80 17.03 -4.49 2.95
N ALA A 81 15.90 -4.12 3.57
CA ALA A 81 15.37 -4.85 4.70
C ALA A 81 14.58 -6.05 4.16
N THR A 82 15.28 -7.15 3.92
CA THR A 82 14.65 -8.46 3.74
C THR A 82 14.05 -8.84 5.09
N CYS A 83 12.73 -8.74 5.23
CA CYS A 83 12.04 -9.28 6.40
C CYS A 83 12.03 -10.81 6.23
N ALA A 84 13.01 -11.47 6.85
CA ALA A 84 13.01 -12.91 7.05
C ALA A 84 12.34 -13.20 8.41
N SER A 85 11.31 -14.05 8.40
CA SER A 85 10.83 -14.81 9.56
C SER A 85 10.13 -16.03 8.95
N SER A 86 10.78 -17.20 8.96
CA SER A 86 10.71 -18.24 10.01
C SER A 86 9.37 -18.96 10.03
#